data_AF-A0A519SZD2-F1
#
_entry.id   AF-A0A519SZD2-F1
#
_cell.length_a   1.000
_cell.length_b   1.000
_cell.length_c   1.000
_cell.angle_alpha   90.00
_cell.angle_beta   90.00
_cell.angle_gamma   90.00
#
_symmetry.space_group_name_H-M   'P 1'
#
loop_
_entity.id
_entity.type
_entity.pdbx_description
1 polymer ?
#
loop_
_entity_poly.entity_id
_entity_poly.type
_entity_poly.pdbx_seq_one_letter_code
_entity_poly.pdbx_strand_id
1 'polypeptide(L)' 'MREAIRLSIEKMQAGFGGPFGAVVVKDGEIIARGFNQVTTTHDPTCHAEVDAIRKACQALGTFQLDGCDLYT' A
#
# COMPACT_ATOMS: atom_id res chain seq x y z
N MET A 1 -7.51 -4.01 7.82
CA MET A 1 -6.62 -3.53 8.91
C MET A 1 -5.55 -4.54 9.34
N ARG A 2 -5.86 -5.79 9.76
CA ARG A 2 -4.81 -6.76 10.21
C ARG A 2 -3.70 -6.99 9.18
N GLU A 3 -4.04 -7.07 7.90
CA GLU A 3 -3.07 -7.25 6.82
C GLU A 3 -2.14 -6.05 6.65
N ALA A 4 -2.64 -4.82 6.80
CA ALA A 4 -1.84 -3.60 6.73
C ALA A 4 -0.79 -3.55 7.88
N ILE A 5 -1.21 -3.92 9.10
CA ILE A 5 -0.31 -4.04 10.26
C ILE A 5 0.74 -5.13 10.02
N ARG A 6 0.34 -6.31 9.53
CA ARG A 6 1.26 -7.41 9.22
C ARG A 6 2.33 -6.96 8.21
N LEU A 7 1.90 -6.30 7.14
CA LEU A 7 2.78 -5.81 6.08
C LEU A 7 3.73 -4.72 6.57
N SER A 8 3.24 -3.79 7.39
CA SER A 8 4.05 -2.75 8.05
C SER A 8 5.23 -3.36 8.81
N ILE A 9 4.96 -4.33 9.69
CA ILE A 9 5.98 -4.99 10.51
C ILE A 9 6.97 -5.76 9.64
N GLU A 10 6.48 -6.57 8.69
CA GLU A 10 7.30 -7.38 7.80
C GLU A 10 8.30 -6.51 7.00
N LYS A 11 7.81 -5.43 6.40
CA LYS A 11 8.62 -4.59 5.51
C LYS A 11 9.57 -3.67 6.24
N MET A 12 9.19 -3.17 7.41
CA MET A 12 10.10 -2.46 8.30
C MET A 12 11.25 -3.38 8.75
N GLN A 13 10.94 -4.59 9.21
CA GLN A 13 11.97 -5.55 9.67
C GLN A 13 12.91 -5.98 8.55
N ALA A 14 12.42 -6.02 7.31
CA ALA A 14 13.24 -6.28 6.13
C ALA A 14 14.01 -5.04 5.60
N GLY A 15 13.90 -3.88 6.26
CA GLY A 15 14.67 -2.68 5.94
C GLY A 15 14.16 -1.88 4.73
N PHE A 16 12.90 -2.08 4.31
CA PHE A 16 12.36 -1.38 3.14
C PHE A 16 11.96 0.07 3.41
N GLY A 17 11.63 0.42 4.65
CA GLY A 17 11.18 1.76 5.02
C GLY A 17 10.55 1.80 6.42
N GLY A 18 9.74 2.82 6.66
CA GLY A 18 9.06 3.01 7.96
C GLY A 18 7.95 1.98 8.25
N PRO A 19 7.46 1.92 9.51
CA PRO A 19 6.43 0.97 9.96
C PRO A 19 5.02 1.35 9.48
N PHE A 20 4.83 1.47 8.17
CA PHE A 20 3.53 1.78 7.57
C PHE A 20 3.24 0.78 6.45
N GLY A 21 2.01 0.27 6.45
CA GLY A 21 1.48 -0.64 5.46
C GLY A 21 0.05 -0.25 5.14
N ALA A 22 -0.38 -0.45 3.91
CA ALA A 22 -1.73 -0.15 3.46
C ALA A 22 -2.22 -1.23 2.50
N VAL A 23 -3.53 -1.42 2.46
CA VAL A 23 -4.19 -2.34 1.53
C VAL A 23 -5.39 -1.67 0.90
N VAL A 24 -5.57 -1.85 -0.41
CA VAL A 24 -6.78 -1.46 -1.14
C VAL A 24 -7.62 -2.71 -1.35
N VAL A 25 -8.89 -2.62 -0.96
CA VAL A 25 -9.87 -3.71 -1.07
C VAL A 25 -10.98 -3.27 -2.01
N LYS A 26 -11.42 -4.15 -2.90
CA LYS A 26 -12.59 -3.95 -3.76
C LYS A 26 -13.44 -5.22 -3.71
N ASP A 27 -14.74 -5.08 -3.46
CA ASP A 27 -15.68 -6.20 -3.38
C ASP A 27 -15.26 -7.31 -2.40
N GLY A 28 -14.62 -6.92 -1.29
CA GLY A 28 -14.12 -7.84 -0.26
C GLY A 28 -12.75 -8.47 -0.55
N GLU A 29 -12.16 -8.20 -1.71
CA GLU A 29 -10.86 -8.75 -2.11
C GLU A 29 -9.74 -7.70 -2.08
N ILE A 30 -8.55 -8.09 -1.61
CA ILE A 30 -7.38 -7.20 -1.62
C ILE A 30 -6.82 -7.13 -3.03
N ILE A 31 -7.01 -5.99 -3.70
CA ILE A 31 -6.49 -5.74 -5.06
C ILE A 31 -5.05 -5.21 -5.05
N ALA A 32 -4.63 -4.53 -3.97
CA ALA A 32 -3.28 -4.01 -3.85
C ALA A 32 -2.79 -3.94 -2.40
N ARG A 33 -1.48 -4.04 -2.24
CA ARG A 33 -0.75 -3.90 -0.99
C ARG A 33 0.38 -2.89 -1.18
N GLY A 34 0.48 -1.93 -0.28
CA GLY A 34 1.53 -0.93 -0.27
C GLY A 34 2.23 -0.84 1.08
N PHE A 35 3.48 -0.43 1.06
CA PHE A 35 4.28 -0.22 2.27
C PHE A 35 5.22 0.96 2.06
N ASN A 36 5.64 1.58 3.15
CA ASN A 36 6.55 2.71 3.07
C ASN A 36 7.90 2.27 2.47
N GLN A 37 8.32 2.99 1.43
CA GLN A 37 9.57 2.73 0.71
C GLN A 37 10.36 4.03 0.45
N VAL A 38 10.11 5.07 1.23
CA VAL A 38 10.69 6.42 1.00
C VAL A 38 12.21 6.38 0.87
N THR A 39 12.88 5.69 1.79
CA THR A 39 14.35 5.67 1.86
C THR A 39 14.96 4.71 0.83
N THR A 40 14.32 3.59 0.55
CA THR A 40 14.87 2.58 -0.39
C THR A 40 14.65 2.95 -1.85
N THR A 41 13.58 3.68 -2.16
CA THR A 41 13.28 4.13 -3.53
C THR A 41 13.72 5.57 -3.81
N HIS A 42 14.18 6.31 -2.79
CA HIS A 42 14.48 7.75 -2.87
C HIS A 42 13.30 8.59 -3.39
N ASP A 43 12.08 8.10 -3.20
CA ASP A 43 10.85 8.81 -3.51
C ASP A 43 10.18 9.26 -2.21
N PRO A 44 10.24 10.57 -1.85
CA PRO A 44 9.63 11.08 -0.62
C PRO A 44 8.10 10.92 -0.59
N THR A 45 7.47 10.63 -1.74
CA THR A 45 6.03 10.39 -1.83
C THR A 45 5.64 8.93 -1.67
N CYS A 46 6.61 7.99 -1.64
CA CYS A 46 6.36 6.54 -1.59
C CYS A 46 5.98 6.06 -0.18
N HIS A 47 4.94 6.68 0.37
CA HIS A 47 4.22 6.25 1.56
C HIS A 47 3.40 4.99 1.26
N ALA A 48 3.00 4.25 2.30
CA ALA A 48 2.29 2.99 2.14
C ALA A 48 0.97 3.16 1.38
N GLU A 49 0.22 4.22 1.70
CA GLU A 49 -1.04 4.59 1.07
C GLU A 49 -0.84 4.92 -0.41
N VAL A 50 0.18 5.74 -0.72
CA VAL A 50 0.49 6.16 -2.09
C VAL A 50 0.93 4.98 -2.94
N ASP A 51 1.79 4.11 -2.40
CA ASP A 51 2.22 2.88 -3.07
C ASP A 51 1.03 1.93 -3.32
N ALA A 52 0.14 1.76 -2.34
CA ALA A 52 -1.05 0.94 -2.48
C ALA A 52 -2.03 1.50 -3.54
N ILE A 53 -2.25 2.81 -3.55
CA ILE A 53 -3.10 3.51 -4.54
C ILE A 53 -2.51 3.36 -5.94
N ARG A 54 -1.22 3.63 -6.13
CA ARG A 54 -0.53 3.50 -7.43
C ARG A 54 -0.68 2.08 -7.99
N LYS A 55 -0.46 1.07 -7.15
CA LYS A 55 -0.61 -0.35 -7.52
C LYS A 55 -2.05 -0.74 -7.83
N ALA A 56 -3.02 -0.25 -7.05
CA ALA A 56 -4.44 -0.53 -7.29
C ALA A 56 -4.91 0.08 -8.61
N CYS A 57 -4.56 1.35 -8.88
CA CYS A 57 -4.83 2.03 -10.13
C CYS A 57 -4.22 1.28 -11.33
N GLN A 58 -2.97 0.82 -11.20
CA GLN A 58 -2.31 0.02 -12.23
C GLN A 58 -3.02 -1.32 -12.47
N ALA A 59 -3.42 -2.02 -11.40
CA ALA A 59 -4.11 -3.31 -11.50
C ALA A 59 -5.50 -3.19 -12.15
N LEU A 60 -6.22 -2.10 -11.87
CA LEU A 60 -7.55 -1.84 -12.42
C LEU A 60 -7.53 -1.11 -13.77
N GLY A 61 -6.37 -0.63 -14.23
CA GLY A 61 -6.25 0.14 -15.48
C GLY A 61 -6.98 1.48 -15.44
N THR A 62 -7.08 2.12 -14.27
CA THR A 62 -7.80 3.39 -14.05
C THR A 62 -7.05 4.29 -13.08
N PHE A 63 -7.39 5.57 -13.04
CA PHE A 63 -6.89 6.53 -12.05
C PHE A 63 -7.88 6.78 -10.91
N GLN A 64 -9.06 6.14 -10.94
CA GLN A 64 -10.10 6.20 -9.91
C GLN A 64 -10.18 4.88 -9.15
N LEU A 65 -10.50 4.94 -7.85
CA LEU A 65 -10.69 3.78 -6.99
C LEU A 65 -12.14 3.66 -6.52
N ASP A 66 -13.09 3.85 -7.44
CA ASP A 66 -14.52 3.74 -7.16
C ASP A 66 -14.87 2.35 -6.61
N GLY A 67 -15.63 2.34 -5.52
CA GLY A 67 -16.02 1.11 -4.81
C GLY A 67 -14.88 0.41 -4.07
N CYS A 68 -13.73 1.07 -3.90
CA CYS A 68 -12.63 0.53 -3.11
C CYS A 68 -12.56 1.14 -1.70
N ASP A 69 -12.14 0.33 -0.73
CA ASP A 69 -11.77 0.76 0.61
C ASP A 69 -10.25 0.77 0.77
N LEU A 70 -9.71 1.81 1.40
CA LEU A 70 -8.31 1.88 1.80
C LEU A 70 -8.20 1.64 3.31
N TYR A 71 -7.37 0.68 3.71
CA TYR A 71 -7.00 0.45 5.10
C TYR A 71 -5.51 0.73 5.28
N THR A 72 -5.15 1.53 6.28
CA THR A 72 -3.78 1.83 6.69
C THR A 72 -3.61 1.70 8.20
#